data_AF-A0A9E6D2W2-F1
#
_entry.id   AF-A0A9E6D2W2-F1
#
_cell.length_a   1.000
_cell.length_b   1.000
_cell.length_c   1.000
_cell.angle_alpha   90.00
_cell.angle_beta   90.00
_cell.angle_gamma   90.00
#
_symmetry.space_group_name_H-M   'P 1'
#
loop_
_entity.id
_entity.type
_entity.pdbx_description
1 polymer ?
#
loop_
_entity_poly.entity_id
_entity_poly.type
_entity_poly.pdbx_seq_one_letter_code
_entity_poly.pdbx_strand_id
1 'polypeptide(L)' 'IKLLYGCGLRVGEVLELRIKDVNSDQMLLHINMAKGNKDRTVKLPKTILDDLRSYYKKYKPKDFLFEGQNNV' A
#
# COMPACT_ATOMS: atom_id res chain seq x y z
N ILE A 1 -0.93 -1.70 -10.28
CA ILE A 1 0.16 -1.20 -11.17
C ILE A 1 0.66 0.18 -10.75
N LYS A 2 -0.22 1.17 -10.46
CA LYS A 2 0.18 2.54 -10.07
C LYS A 2 1.15 2.61 -8.87
N LEU A 3 0.98 1.77 -7.86
CA LEU A 3 1.89 1.72 -6.69
C LEU A 3 3.29 1.21 -7.06
N LEU A 4 3.38 0.13 -7.85
CA LEU A 4 4.66 -0.44 -8.29
C LEU A 4 5.50 0.60 -9.05
N TYR A 5 4.89 1.31 -9.99
CA TYR A 5 5.58 2.32 -10.81
C TYR A 5 5.70 3.67 -10.11
N GLY A 6 4.67 4.15 -9.44
CA GLY A 6 4.61 5.49 -8.84
C GLY A 6 5.35 5.62 -7.52
N CYS A 7 5.50 4.53 -6.78
CA CYS A 7 6.18 4.52 -5.49
C CYS A 7 7.41 3.59 -5.46
N GLY A 8 7.74 2.91 -6.57
CA GLY A 8 8.90 2.02 -6.66
C GLY A 8 8.80 0.82 -5.70
N LEU A 9 7.58 0.36 -5.42
CA LEU A 9 7.31 -0.81 -4.59
C LEU A 9 7.65 -2.09 -5.36
N ARG A 10 8.16 -3.10 -4.65
CA ARG A 10 8.27 -4.46 -5.16
C ARG A 10 6.91 -5.16 -5.04
N VAL A 11 6.66 -6.17 -5.87
CA VAL A 11 5.40 -6.93 -5.85
C VAL A 11 5.13 -7.53 -4.45
N GLY A 12 6.15 -8.12 -3.81
CA GLY A 12 6.01 -8.65 -2.44
C GLY A 12 5.69 -7.58 -1.39
N GLU A 13 6.27 -6.37 -1.53
CA GLU A 13 5.98 -5.24 -0.63
C GLU A 13 4.53 -4.75 -0.77
N VAL A 14 3.96 -4.82 -1.97
CA VAL A 14 2.55 -4.46 -2.20
C VAL A 14 1.60 -5.49 -1.61
N LEU A 15 1.95 -6.79 -1.67
CA LEU A 15 1.14 -7.88 -1.12
C LEU A 15 1.09 -7.83 0.41
N GLU A 16 2.20 -7.49 1.05
CA GLU A 16 2.30 -7.37 2.51
C GLU A 16 1.86 -5.99 3.05
N LEU A 17 1.46 -5.07 2.17
CA LEU A 17 1.13 -3.70 2.54
C LEU A 17 -0.17 -3.67 3.35
N ARG A 18 -0.14 -3.03 4.52
CA ARG A 18 -1.33 -2.90 5.37
C ARG A 18 -1.95 -1.53 5.22
N ILE A 19 -3.25 -1.44 5.53
CA ILE A 19 -3.98 -0.17 5.48
C ILE A 19 -3.35 0.86 6.43
N LYS A 20 -2.89 0.42 7.61
CA LYS A 20 -2.22 1.25 8.61
C LYS A 20 -0.90 1.87 8.11
N ASP A 21 -0.29 1.30 7.09
CA ASP A 21 0.97 1.79 6.53
C ASP A 21 0.75 2.99 5.59
N VAL A 22 -0.50 3.25 5.20
CA VAL A 22 -0.90 4.40 4.37
C VAL A 22 -1.16 5.61 5.26
N ASN A 23 -0.20 6.52 5.33
CA ASN A 23 -0.39 7.80 6.01
C ASN A 23 -0.92 8.85 5.02
N SER A 24 -2.25 9.00 5.00
CA SER A 24 -2.92 9.96 4.13
C SER A 24 -2.77 11.43 4.57
N ASP A 25 -2.39 11.67 5.83
CA ASP A 25 -2.19 13.02 6.36
C ASP A 25 -0.86 13.61 5.87
N GLN A 26 0.21 12.82 5.98
CA GLN A 26 1.55 13.20 5.53
C GLN A 26 1.81 12.85 4.07
N MET A 27 0.87 12.18 3.38
CA MET A 27 1.04 11.68 2.01
C MET A 27 2.25 10.75 1.88
N LEU A 28 2.39 9.84 2.83
CA LEU A 28 3.49 8.91 2.94
C LEU A 28 2.98 7.47 3.02
N LEU A 29 3.73 6.56 2.41
CA LEU A 29 3.49 5.13 2.50
C LEU A 29 4.67 4.48 3.21
N HIS A 30 4.39 3.81 4.32
CA HIS A 30 5.36 3.03 5.06
C HIS A 30 5.51 1.66 4.41
N ILE A 31 6.74 1.21 4.19
CA ILE A 31 7.04 -0.11 3.65
C ILE A 31 7.81 -0.85 4.73
N ASN A 32 7.11 -1.72 5.44
CA ASN A 32 7.71 -2.63 6.40
C ASN A 32 8.44 -3.76 5.65
N MET A 33 9.54 -4.26 6.22
CA MET A 33 10.28 -5.43 5.69
C MET A 33 10.98 -5.24 4.33
N ALA A 34 11.50 -4.03 4.03
CA ALA A 34 12.38 -3.91 2.86
C ALA A 34 13.71 -4.67 3.10
N LYS A 35 14.32 -5.17 2.02
CA LYS A 35 15.54 -6.01 2.02
C LYS A 35 16.56 -5.54 3.08
N GLY A 36 16.83 -6.41 4.06
CA GLY A 36 17.75 -6.15 5.17
C GLY A 36 17.10 -5.63 6.46
N ASN A 37 15.80 -5.86 6.67
CA ASN A 37 15.04 -5.38 7.85
C ASN A 37 15.10 -3.86 8.03
N LYS A 38 15.14 -3.13 6.91
CA LYS A 38 15.08 -1.67 6.95
C LYS A 38 13.74 -1.22 6.44
N ASP A 39 13.00 -0.56 7.29
CA ASP A 39 11.77 0.10 6.89
C ASP A 39 12.11 1.32 6.04
N ARG A 40 11.30 1.58 5.02
CA ARG A 40 11.44 2.78 4.20
C ARG A 40 10.09 3.45 4.05
N THR A 41 10.12 4.76 3.92
CA THR A 41 8.91 5.54 3.63
C THR A 41 9.03 6.13 2.23
N VAL A 42 7.98 5.99 1.44
CA VAL A 42 7.90 6.54 0.08
C VAL A 42 6.80 7.57 0.00
N LYS A 43 6.95 8.57 -0.87
CA LYS A 43 5.91 9.57 -1.10
C LYS A 43 4.72 8.90 -1.79
N LEU A 44 3.53 9.17 -1.27
CA LEU A 44 2.27 8.73 -1.85
C LEU A 44 1.68 9.86 -2.69
N PRO A 45 1.60 9.72 -4.02
CA PRO A 45 0.92 10.68 -4.87
C PRO A 45 -0.58 10.76 -4.53
N LYS A 46 -1.15 11.97 -4.59
CA LYS A 46 -2.58 12.20 -4.29
C LYS A 46 -3.53 11.41 -5.17
N THR A 47 -3.18 11.27 -6.45
CA THR A 47 -3.94 10.46 -7.41
C THR A 47 -4.06 8.99 -6.97
N ILE A 48 -2.99 8.42 -6.42
CA ILE A 48 -3.00 7.05 -5.91
C ILE A 48 -3.81 6.95 -4.62
N LEU A 49 -3.74 7.96 -3.74
CA LEU A 49 -4.57 7.99 -2.53
C LEU A 49 -6.06 7.99 -2.86
N ASP A 50 -6.50 8.77 -3.85
CA ASP A 50 -7.90 8.81 -4.27
C ASP A 50 -8.37 7.47 -4.86
N ASP A 51 -7.51 6.80 -5.64
CA ASP A 51 -7.78 5.44 -6.12
C ASP A 51 -7.89 4.44 -4.95
N LEU A 52 -6.96 4.52 -3.99
CA LEU A 52 -6.97 3.66 -2.79
C LEU A 52 -8.21 3.88 -1.95
N ARG A 53 -8.68 5.12 -1.80
CA ARG A 53 -9.94 5.43 -1.11
C ARG A 53 -11.14 4.85 -1.82
N SER A 54 -11.18 4.92 -3.15
CA SER A 54 -12.24 4.29 -3.94
C SER A 54 -12.21 2.77 -3.83
N TYR A 55 -11.02 2.17 -3.87
CA TYR A 55 -10.83 0.74 -3.65
C TYR A 55 -11.28 0.33 -2.24
N TYR A 56 -10.87 1.06 -1.21
CA TYR A 56 -11.22 0.80 0.18
C TYR A 56 -12.74 0.84 0.40
N LYS A 57 -13.44 1.82 -0.20
CA LYS A 57 -14.91 1.88 -0.14
C LYS A 57 -15.59 0.67 -0.78
N LYS A 58 -15.00 0.13 -1.85
CA LYS A 58 -15.56 -0.99 -2.62
C LYS A 58 -15.31 -2.35 -1.96
N TYR A 59 -14.08 -2.60 -1.52
CA TYR A 59 -13.67 -3.92 -1.01
C TYR A 59 -13.64 -4.00 0.52
N LYS A 60 -13.56 -2.86 1.21
CA LYS A 60 -13.47 -2.75 2.68
C LYS A 60 -12.48 -3.76 3.30
N PRO A 61 -11.23 -3.77 2.85
CA PRO A 61 -10.22 -4.65 3.43
C PRO A 61 -10.04 -4.36 4.93
N LYS A 62 -9.66 -5.37 5.70
CA LYS A 62 -9.50 -5.25 7.16
C LYS A 62 -8.05 -5.17 7.59
N ASP A 63 -7.20 -6.01 7.01
CA ASP A 63 -5.79 -6.11 7.43
C ASP A 63 -4.82 -5.64 6.32
N PHE A 64 -4.89 -6.27 5.16
CA PHE A 64 -4.03 -5.96 4.02
C PHE A 64 -4.72 -4.97 3.08
N LEU A 65 -3.97 -4.01 2.53
CA LEU A 65 -4.52 -3.05 1.57
C LEU A 65 -5.03 -3.75 0.30
N PHE A 66 -4.38 -4.85 -0.08
CA PHE A 66 -4.79 -5.72 -1.17
C PHE A 66 -4.90 -7.15 -0.64
N GLU A 67 -6.10 -7.52 -0.21
CA GLU A 67 -6.40 -8.91 0.15
C GLU A 67 -6.41 -9.73 -1.16
N GLY A 68 -5.53 -10.74 -1.24
CA GLY A 68 -5.48 -11.63 -2.39
C GLY A 68 -6.83 -12.30 -2.62
N GLN A 69 -7.13 -12.65 -3.87
CA GLN A 69 -8.41 -13.29 -4.24
C GLN A 69 -8.66 -14.67 -3.61
N ASN A 70 -7.69 -15.20 -2.85
CA ASN A 70 -7.77 -16.50 -2.21
C ASN A 70 -7.87 -16.34 -0.70
N ASN A 71 -9.11 -16.19 -0.22
CA ASN A 71 -9.51 -16.70 1.09
C ASN A 71 -9.95 -18.16 0.90
N VAL A 72 -8.99 -19.04 0.60
CA VAL A 72 -9.16 -20.50 0.57
C VAL A 72 -7.97 -21.16 1.22
#